data_AF-A0A2T5JRV1-F1
#
_entry.id   AF-A0A2T5JRV1-F1
#
_cell.length_a   1.000
_cell.length_b   1.000
_cell.length_c   1.000
_cell.angle_alpha   90.00
_cell.angle_beta   90.00
_cell.angle_gamma   90.00
#
_symmetry.space_group_name_H-M   'P 1'
#
loop_
_entity.id
_entity.type
_entity.pdbx_description
1 polymer ?
#
loop_
_entity_poly.entity_id
_entity_poly.type
_entity_poly.pdbx_seq_one_letter_code
_entity_poly.pdbx_strand_id
1 'polypeptide(L)' 'MSEPYDNLEMLFAFHISEKARARQERYIQQFPEHLHETEKRHYTLERAVKEVLAEVAEVALLIKELESLPHSGQ' A
#
# COMPACT_ATOMS: atom_id res chain seq x y z
N MET A 1 -5.24 1.47 -31.62
CA MET A 1 -5.32 2.47 -30.55
C MET A 1 -5.11 1.72 -29.26
N SER A 2 -4.00 1.93 -28.56
CA SER A 2 -3.78 1.38 -27.22
C SER A 2 -4.84 1.97 -26.29
N GLU A 3 -5.60 1.13 -25.60
CA GLU A 3 -6.64 1.60 -24.68
C GLU A 3 -6.00 2.45 -23.57
N PRO A 4 -6.66 3.53 -23.10
CA PRO A 4 -5.95 4.65 -22.47
C PRO A 4 -5.34 4.32 -21.10
N TYR A 5 -5.69 3.18 -20.51
CA TYR A 5 -5.14 2.69 -19.25
C TYR A 5 -5.32 1.18 -19.29
N ASP A 6 -4.24 0.41 -19.17
CA ASP A 6 -4.37 -0.98 -18.75
C ASP A 6 -5.12 -0.96 -17.42
N ASN A 7 -6.35 -1.47 -17.41
CA ASN A 7 -7.29 -1.40 -16.29
C ASN A 7 -6.63 -1.84 -14.97
N LEU A 8 -5.68 -2.78 -15.05
CA LEU A 8 -4.95 -3.30 -13.91
C LEU A 8 -4.03 -2.27 -13.24
N GLU A 9 -3.28 -1.46 -14.01
CA GLU A 9 -2.36 -0.46 -13.43
C GLU A 9 -3.14 0.64 -12.68
N MET A 10 -4.27 1.07 -13.26
CA MET A 10 -5.13 2.07 -12.64
C MET A 10 -5.85 1.52 -11.40
N LEU A 11 -6.32 0.28 -11.46
CA LEU A 11 -6.90 -0.41 -10.29
C LEU A 11 -5.86 -0.58 -9.18
N PHE A 12 -4.62 -0.92 -9.53
CA PHE A 12 -3.52 -1.04 -8.58
C PHE A 12 -3.24 0.31 -7.92
N ALA A 13 -3.04 1.37 -8.71
CA ALA A 13 -2.81 2.72 -8.19
C ALA A 13 -3.96 3.17 -7.27
N PHE A 14 -5.21 2.88 -7.64
CA PHE A 14 -6.37 3.16 -6.80
C PHE A 14 -6.31 2.42 -5.46
N HIS A 15 -6.08 1.10 -5.47
CA HIS A 15 -6.01 0.29 -4.25
C HIS A 15 -4.87 0.74 -3.31
N ILE A 16 -3.70 1.07 -3.89
CA ILE A 16 -2.58 1.61 -3.11
C ILE A 16 -2.98 2.93 -2.44
N SER A 17 -3.66 3.82 -3.17
CA SER A 17 -4.10 5.10 -2.65
C SER A 17 -5.14 4.96 -1.53
N GLU A 18 -6.11 4.06 -1.66
CA GLU A 18 -7.14 3.81 -0.65
C GLU A 18 -6.52 3.22 0.63
N LYS A 19 -5.63 2.21 0.49
CA LYS A 19 -4.93 1.63 1.63
C LYS A 19 -4.05 2.66 2.33
N ALA A 20 -3.38 3.54 1.58
CA ALA A 20 -2.57 4.62 2.14
C ALA A 20 -3.41 5.66 2.90
N ARG A 21 -4.57 6.06 2.36
CA ARG A 21 -5.52 6.95 3.05
C ARG A 21 -6.01 6.33 4.36
N ALA A 22 -6.46 5.08 4.33
CA ALA A 22 -6.92 4.38 5.51
C ALA A 22 -5.81 4.25 6.57
N ARG A 23 -4.56 4.03 6.16
CA ARG A 23 -3.41 4.01 7.06
C ARG A 23 -3.14 5.38 7.68
N GLN A 24 -3.13 6.43 6.88
CA GLN A 24 -2.93 7.80 7.35
C GLN A 24 -4.03 8.21 8.34
N GLU A 25 -5.30 7.91 8.05
CA GLU A 25 -6.41 8.17 8.97
C GLU A 25 -6.24 7.43 10.29
N ARG A 26 -5.90 6.14 10.25
CA ARG A 26 -5.62 5.35 11.47
C ARG A 26 -4.44 5.90 12.27
N TYR A 27 -3.41 6.44 11.62
CA TYR A 27 -2.30 7.11 12.29
C TYR A 27 -2.80 8.37 13.01
N ILE A 28 -3.53 9.25 12.31
CA ILE A 28 -4.00 10.53 12.86
C ILE A 28 -5.00 10.33 14.00
N GLN A 29 -5.90 9.34 13.89
CA GLN A 29 -6.92 9.03 14.91
C GLN A 29 -6.32 8.62 16.28
N GLN A 30 -5.03 8.31 16.35
CA GLN A 30 -4.33 8.02 17.62
C GLN A 30 -4.04 9.28 18.43
N PHE A 31 -4.18 10.47 17.82
CA PHE A 31 -3.87 11.75 18.44
C PHE A 31 -5.13 12.56 18.73
N PRO A 32 -5.10 13.47 19.72
CA PRO A 32 -6.16 14.46 19.92
C PRO A 32 -6.44 15.32 18.69
N GLU A 33 -7.69 15.72 18.46
CA GLU A 33 -8.13 16.47 17.27
C GLU A 33 -7.30 17.73 16.97
N HIS A 34 -6.92 18.47 18.01
CA HIS A 34 -6.12 19.69 17.86
C HIS A 34 -4.71 19.45 17.30
N LEU A 35 -4.22 18.20 17.33
CA LEU A 35 -2.93 17.80 16.76
C LEU A 35 -3.04 17.19 15.36
N HIS A 36 -4.26 16.88 14.88
CA HIS A 36 -4.45 16.15 13.61
C HIS A 36 -3.77 16.81 12.42
N GLU A 37 -3.89 18.13 12.28
CA GLU A 37 -3.28 18.87 11.17
C GLU A 37 -1.75 18.89 11.24
N THR A 38 -1.18 18.90 12.44
CA THR A 38 0.26 18.79 12.65
C THR A 38 0.74 17.38 12.26
N GLU A 39 0.03 16.35 12.72
CA GLU A 39 0.37 14.96 12.42
C GLU A 39 0.17 14.59 10.95
N LYS A 40 -0.81 15.16 10.25
CA LYS A 40 -0.95 15.04 8.78
C LYS A 40 0.27 15.54 8.01
N ARG A 41 0.96 16.56 8.52
CA ARG A 41 2.18 17.11 7.90
C ARG A 41 3.40 16.24 8.17
N HIS A 42 3.46 15.58 9.33
CA HIS A 42 4.54 14.64 9.67
C HIS A 42 4.37 13.29 8.98
N TYR A 43 3.14 12.78 8.91
CA TYR A 43 2.78 11.53 8.27
C TYR A 43 1.95 11.82 7.02
N THR A 44 2.64 12.15 5.94
CA THR A 44 2.02 12.53 4.66
C THR A 44 1.42 11.34 3.94
N LEU A 45 0.49 11.61 3.01
CA LEU A 45 -0.08 10.57 2.16
C LEU A 45 1.00 9.90 1.28
N GLU A 46 1.99 10.67 0.81
CA GLU A 46 3.13 10.13 0.06
C GLU A 46 3.91 9.10 0.89
N ARG A 47 4.16 9.40 2.17
CA ARG A 47 4.82 8.46 3.08
C ARG A 47 3.97 7.19 3.24
N ALA A 48 2.67 7.34 3.47
CA ALA A 48 1.77 6.20 3.59
C ALA A 48 1.76 5.33 2.31
N VAL A 49 1.80 5.93 1.12
CA VAL A 49 1.91 5.22 -0.16
C VAL A 49 3.22 4.44 -0.25
N LYS A 50 4.37 5.05 0.11
CA LYS A 50 5.68 4.37 0.11
C LYS A 50 5.69 3.16 1.03
N GLU A 51 5.12 3.28 2.23
CA GLU A 51 5.01 2.17 3.17
C GLU A 51 4.11 1.05 2.65
N VAL A 52 2.99 1.39 2.00
CA VAL A 52 2.10 0.39 1.38
C VAL A 52 2.80 -0.33 0.22
N LEU A 53 3.54 0.38 -0.62
CA LEU A 53 4.30 -0.22 -1.73
C LEU A 53 5.40 -1.16 -1.22
N ALA A 54 6.09 -0.79 -0.14
CA ALA A 54 7.08 -1.65 0.49
C ALA A 54 6.47 -2.98 0.97
N GLU A 55 5.32 -2.94 1.63
CA GLU A 55 4.60 -4.16 2.04
C GLU A 55 4.18 -5.03 0.86
N VAL A 56 3.73 -4.41 -0.24
CA VAL A 56 3.37 -5.16 -1.45
C VAL A 56 4.60 -5.84 -2.05
N ALA A 57 5.76 -5.17 -2.05
CA ALA A 57 7.01 -5.76 -2.50
C ALA A 57 7.46 -6.94 -1.62
N GLU A 58 7.33 -6.83 -0.29
CA GLU A 58 7.62 -7.93 0.64
C GLU A 58 6.71 -9.15 0.39
N VAL A 59 5.41 -8.92 0.19
CA VAL A 59 4.46 -10.00 -0.14
C VAL A 59 4.81 -10.65 -1.48
N ALA A 60 5.18 -9.86 -2.49
CA ALA A 60 5.60 -10.40 -3.78
C ALA A 60 6.86 -11.26 -3.66
N LEU A 61 7.82 -10.87 -2.83
CA LEU A 61 9.00 -11.69 -2.53
C LEU A 61 8.62 -13.01 -1.84
N LEU A 62 7.75 -12.97 -0.84
CA LEU A 62 7.28 -14.16 -0.14
C LEU A 62 6.57 -15.14 -1.09
N ILE A 63 5.71 -14.63 -1.99
CA ILE A 63 5.04 -15.46 -3.00
C ILE A 63 6.07 -16.15 -3.89
N LYS A 64 7.07 -15.40 -4.39
CA LYS A 64 8.14 -15.95 -5.22
C LYS A 64 8.93 -17.05 -4.49
N GLU A 65 9.23 -16.85 -3.22
CA GLU A 65 9.90 -17.87 -2.39
C GLU A 65 9.03 -19.13 -2.27
N LEU A 66 7.73 -18.98 -2.02
CA LEU A 66 6.79 -20.11 -1.93
C LEU A 66 6.64 -20.86 -3.26
N GLU A 67 6.57 -20.16 -4.39
CA GLU A 67 6.52 -20.76 -5.73
C GLU A 67 7.81 -21.53 -6.07
N SER A 68 8.94 -21.16 -5.47
CA SER A 68 10.23 -21.84 -5.67
C SER A 68 10.42 -23.10 -4.82
N LEU A 69 9.52 -23.35 -3.85
CA LEU A 69 9.58 -24.56 -3.03
C LEU A 69 9.17 -25.78 -3.88
N PRO A 70 9.96 -26.87 -3.85
CA PRO A 70 9.58 -28.10 -4.53
C PRO A 70 8.26 -28.60 -3.96
N HIS A 71 7.29 -28.89 -4.85
CA HIS A 71 6.02 -29.51 -4.47
C HIS A 71 6.33 -30.81 -3.74
N SER A 72 6.22 -30.78 -2.41
CA SER A 72 6.36 -31.98 -1.58
C SER A 72 5.00 -32.69 -1.57
N GLY A 73 4.77 -33.48 -2.63
CA GLY A 73 3.62 -34.35 -2.85
C GLY A 73 3.55 -34.69 -4.34
N GLN A 74 3.88 -35.89 -4.85
CA GLN A 74 3.52 -37.25 -4.41
C GLN A 74 2.03 -37.39 -4.09
#